data_AF-A0A2V8Q531-F1
#
_entry.id   AF-A0A2V8Q531-F1
#
_cell.length_a   1.000
_cell.length_b   1.000
_cell.length_c   1.000
_cell.angle_alpha   90.00
_cell.angle_beta   90.00
_cell.angle_gamma   90.00
#
_symmetry.space_group_name_H-M   'P 1'
#
loop_
_entity.id
_entity.type
_entity.pdbx_description
1 polymer ?
#
loop_
_entity_poly.entity_id
_entity_poly.type
_entity_poly.pdbx_seq_one_letter_code
_entity_poly.pdbx_strand_id
1 'polypeptide(L)'
;MSRTTYLIVFSFFFIMTACKSNDTSTPVTNANAPASPMTMVSPAPSAPAPNAPASGLKTKVDVCSLLEGADLKNIQGEQPKETQRSDREDAGFIVTQCYYSLPTSSSSVVLNVTTASESAGARDPREFWKETFARKAEKKEPDEKREGRTKEGEGEERAAPPQKIAGLGEDAYWIASRVGGALYVLKKDLFFRISVGGPGDANAKLKKSKALAQRALKRI
;
A
#
# COMPACT_ATOMS: atom_id res chain seq x y z
N MET A 1 -29.16 -60.07 7.58
CA MET A 1 -28.12 -59.81 8.60
C MET A 1 -27.81 -58.34 8.62
N SER A 2 -27.57 -57.80 9.81
CA SER A 2 -27.79 -56.41 10.23
C SER A 2 -26.52 -55.55 10.21
N ARG A 3 -26.70 -54.26 9.89
CA ARG A 3 -26.08 -53.01 10.43
C ARG A 3 -24.54 -52.97 10.61
N THR A 4 -23.83 -51.86 10.33
CA THR A 4 -23.95 -50.62 11.13
C THR A 4 -23.18 -49.46 10.49
N THR A 5 -23.84 -48.30 10.41
CA THR A 5 -23.33 -46.97 10.08
C THR A 5 -22.76 -46.31 11.35
N TYR A 6 -21.61 -45.62 11.28
CA TYR A 6 -21.14 -44.74 12.36
C TYR A 6 -21.10 -43.29 11.90
N LEU A 7 -22.03 -42.50 12.45
CA LEU A 7 -21.98 -41.04 12.55
C LEU A 7 -21.08 -40.69 13.73
N ILE A 8 -20.01 -39.91 13.50
CA ILE A 8 -19.24 -39.27 14.58
C ILE A 8 -19.55 -37.78 14.53
N VAL A 9 -20.36 -37.35 15.51
CA VAL A 9 -20.61 -35.95 15.85
C VAL A 9 -19.54 -35.55 16.87
N PHE A 10 -18.61 -34.67 16.49
CA PHE A 10 -17.71 -34.02 17.45
C PHE A 10 -18.16 -32.58 17.65
N SER A 11 -18.93 -32.39 18.72
CA SER A 11 -19.32 -31.10 19.27
C SER A 11 -18.10 -30.52 20.00
N PHE A 12 -17.50 -29.47 19.46
CA PHE A 12 -16.45 -28.71 20.13
C PHE A 12 -17.05 -27.47 20.80
N PHE A 13 -17.14 -27.54 22.11
CA PHE A 13 -17.40 -26.43 23.02
C PHE A 13 -16.31 -25.35 22.84
N PHE A 14 -16.70 -24.17 22.34
CA PHE A 14 -15.89 -22.97 22.42
C PHE A 14 -16.10 -22.31 23.79
N ILE A 15 -15.08 -22.38 24.64
CA ILE A 15 -15.01 -21.66 25.91
C ILE A 15 -14.63 -20.20 25.60
N MET A 16 -15.52 -19.28 25.95
CA MET A 16 -15.30 -17.83 25.88
C MET A 16 -14.35 -17.40 27.01
N THR A 17 -13.11 -17.07 26.66
CA THR A 17 -12.15 -16.43 27.58
C THR A 17 -12.28 -14.92 27.45
N ALA A 18 -12.98 -14.30 28.39
CA ALA A 18 -13.08 -12.86 28.53
C ALA A 18 -11.76 -12.28 29.08
N CYS A 19 -11.13 -11.37 28.34
CA CYS A 19 -10.06 -10.55 28.86
C CYS A 19 -10.63 -9.38 29.67
N LYS A 20 -10.12 -9.31 30.89
CA LYS A 20 -10.52 -8.52 32.05
C LYS A 20 -9.91 -7.11 31.97
N SER A 21 -10.75 -6.08 32.08
CA SER A 21 -10.33 -4.70 32.32
C SER A 21 -9.70 -4.57 33.70
N ASN A 22 -8.53 -3.94 33.78
CA ASN A 22 -7.88 -3.57 35.03
C ASN A 22 -8.19 -2.09 35.33
N ASP A 23 -9.27 -1.85 36.06
CA ASP A 23 -9.50 -0.57 36.73
C ASP A 23 -8.87 -0.64 38.13
N THR A 24 -7.81 0.13 38.34
CA THR A 24 -7.19 0.31 39.66
C THR A 24 -7.83 1.52 40.32
N SER A 25 -8.77 1.27 41.21
CA SER A 25 -9.36 2.28 42.10
C SER A 25 -8.90 2.01 43.53
N THR A 26 -8.10 2.91 44.11
CA THR A 26 -7.88 2.99 45.54
C THR A 26 -8.92 3.95 46.17
N PRO A 27 -9.52 3.60 47.33
CA PRO A 27 -10.46 4.48 48.00
C PRO A 27 -9.72 5.34 49.05
N VAL A 28 -9.96 6.64 49.04
CA VAL A 28 -9.78 7.47 50.24
C VAL A 28 -11.06 8.26 50.46
N THR A 29 -11.72 7.91 51.56
CA THR A 29 -12.90 8.54 52.14
C THR A 29 -12.53 9.92 52.71
N ASN A 30 -13.30 10.96 52.38
CA ASN A 30 -13.73 11.95 53.37
C ASN A 30 -14.87 12.83 52.84
N ALA A 31 -15.83 13.07 53.73
CA ALA A 31 -17.08 13.80 53.51
C ALA A 31 -16.92 15.31 53.70
N ASN A 32 -17.50 16.13 52.81
CA ASN A 32 -18.41 17.26 53.13
C ASN A 32 -18.72 18.17 51.91
N ALA A 33 -20.02 18.26 51.57
CA ALA A 33 -20.78 19.44 51.10
C ALA A 33 -20.40 20.14 49.75
N PRO A 34 -21.22 21.07 49.20
CA PRO A 34 -22.13 20.78 48.09
C PRO A 34 -21.92 21.59 46.79
N ALA A 35 -22.39 21.00 45.68
CA ALA A 35 -22.92 21.57 44.44
C ALA A 35 -22.36 22.89 43.86
N SER A 36 -21.76 22.80 42.67
CA SER A 36 -21.86 23.80 41.60
C SER A 36 -21.85 23.07 40.23
N PRO A 37 -22.73 23.45 39.27
CA PRO A 37 -22.90 22.69 38.04
C PRO A 37 -21.81 23.05 37.01
N MET A 38 -21.04 22.06 36.55
CA MET A 38 -20.17 22.23 35.40
C MET A 38 -20.97 22.12 34.10
N THR A 39 -20.86 23.16 33.29
CA THR A 39 -21.40 23.32 31.95
C THR A 39 -20.92 22.19 31.04
N MET A 40 -21.84 21.39 30.49
CA MET A 40 -21.51 20.43 29.43
C MET A 40 -21.36 21.18 28.10
N VAL A 41 -20.11 21.47 27.70
CA VAL A 41 -19.80 21.89 26.33
C VAL A 41 -19.79 20.62 25.47
N SER A 42 -20.82 20.45 24.65
CA SER A 42 -20.84 19.46 23.56
C SER A 42 -19.77 19.81 22.52
N PRO A 43 -18.98 18.85 22.01
CA PRO A 43 -18.17 19.09 20.83
C PRO A 43 -19.06 19.11 19.59
N ALA A 44 -19.05 20.23 18.87
CA ALA A 44 -19.70 20.41 17.59
C ALA A 44 -19.12 19.43 16.53
N PRO A 45 -19.92 18.99 15.54
CA PRO A 45 -19.44 18.12 14.47
C PRO A 45 -18.45 18.89 13.58
N SER A 46 -17.24 18.37 13.45
CA SER A 46 -16.20 18.93 12.59
C SER A 46 -16.62 18.86 11.13
N ALA A 47 -16.71 20.03 10.48
CA ALA A 47 -16.90 20.15 9.04
C ALA A 47 -15.75 19.46 8.27
N PRO A 48 -15.99 18.93 7.05
CA PRO A 48 -14.94 18.34 6.23
C PRO A 48 -13.91 19.41 5.85
N ALA A 49 -12.63 19.13 6.14
CA ALA A 49 -11.53 19.99 5.78
C ALA A 49 -11.41 20.14 4.25
N PRO A 50 -11.16 21.36 3.73
CA PRO A 50 -10.95 21.58 2.31
C PRO A 50 -9.61 20.96 1.86
N ASN A 51 -9.59 20.52 0.60
CA ASN A 51 -8.45 19.93 -0.12
C ASN A 51 -7.09 20.41 0.39
N ALA A 52 -6.24 19.46 0.80
CA ALA A 52 -4.86 19.74 1.16
C ALA A 52 -4.15 20.47 0.00
N PRO A 53 -3.33 21.50 0.28
CA PRO A 53 -2.63 22.23 -0.76
C PRO A 53 -1.68 21.31 -1.51
N ALA A 54 -1.60 21.51 -2.83
CA ALA A 54 -0.58 20.87 -3.66
C ALA A 54 0.81 21.22 -3.10
N SER A 55 1.53 20.21 -2.61
CA SER A 55 2.92 20.33 -2.17
C SER A 55 3.76 21.01 -3.26
N GLY A 56 4.47 22.09 -2.91
CA GLY A 56 5.26 22.92 -3.82
C GLY A 56 6.56 22.29 -4.34
N LEU A 57 6.68 20.95 -4.32
CA LEU A 57 7.83 20.24 -4.86
C LEU A 57 7.69 20.13 -6.38
N LYS A 58 8.50 20.90 -7.11
CA LYS A 58 8.46 20.91 -8.58
C LYS A 58 9.12 19.65 -9.14
N THR A 59 8.31 18.63 -9.36
CA THR A 59 8.64 17.53 -10.27
C THR A 59 8.31 17.92 -11.71
N LYS A 60 9.11 17.45 -12.65
CA LYS A 60 8.94 17.69 -14.10
C LYS A 60 7.76 16.91 -14.71
N VAL A 61 7.17 15.98 -13.96
CA VAL A 61 6.13 15.08 -14.42
C VAL A 61 4.83 15.37 -13.69
N ASP A 62 3.77 15.62 -14.45
CA ASP A 62 2.42 15.67 -13.90
C ASP A 62 1.88 14.24 -13.70
N VAL A 63 2.10 13.71 -12.51
CA VAL A 63 1.82 12.30 -12.17
C VAL A 63 0.35 11.94 -12.25
N CYS A 64 -0.57 12.87 -11.95
CA CYS A 64 -2.01 12.60 -12.03
C CYS A 64 -2.54 12.57 -13.47
N SER A 65 -1.80 13.19 -14.40
CA SER A 65 -2.12 13.16 -15.83
C SER A 65 -1.55 11.94 -16.55
N LEU A 66 -0.76 11.09 -15.88
CA LEU A 66 -0.21 9.87 -16.47
C LEU A 66 -1.27 8.81 -16.76
N LEU A 67 -2.38 8.81 -16.00
CA LEU A 67 -3.53 7.93 -16.23
C LEU A 67 -4.79 8.77 -16.42
N GLU A 68 -5.48 8.55 -17.53
CA GLU A 68 -6.75 9.21 -17.77
C GLU A 68 -7.90 8.44 -17.10
N GLY A 69 -9.01 9.13 -16.83
CA GLY A 69 -10.22 8.48 -16.33
C GLY A 69 -10.73 7.38 -17.27
N ALA A 70 -10.55 7.53 -18.58
CA ALA A 70 -10.88 6.48 -19.56
C ALA A 70 -9.99 5.24 -19.41
N ASP A 71 -8.70 5.41 -19.12
CA ASP A 71 -7.79 4.27 -18.87
C ASP A 71 -8.26 3.49 -17.63
N LEU A 72 -8.62 4.19 -16.56
CA LEU A 72 -9.14 3.59 -15.31
C LEU A 72 -10.49 2.91 -15.52
N LYS A 73 -11.44 3.55 -16.19
CA LYS A 73 -12.74 2.94 -16.50
C LYS A 73 -12.57 1.66 -17.31
N ASN A 74 -11.69 1.66 -18.31
CA ASN A 74 -11.47 0.49 -19.17
C ASN A 74 -10.76 -0.66 -18.45
N ILE A 75 -9.89 -0.38 -17.47
CA ILE A 75 -9.05 -1.41 -16.82
C ILE A 75 -9.59 -1.85 -15.45
N GLN A 76 -10.09 -0.90 -14.64
CA GLN A 76 -10.71 -1.16 -13.35
C GLN A 76 -12.23 -1.34 -13.41
N GLY A 77 -12.87 -0.90 -14.50
CA GLY A 77 -14.33 -0.97 -14.65
C GLY A 77 -15.08 0.21 -14.05
N GLU A 78 -14.38 1.14 -13.42
CA GLU A 78 -14.99 2.26 -12.69
C GLU A 78 -14.37 3.60 -13.12
N GLN A 79 -15.21 4.62 -13.24
CA GLN A 79 -14.76 6.00 -13.48
C GLN A 79 -14.23 6.59 -12.17
N PRO A 80 -13.05 7.23 -12.13
CA PRO A 80 -12.57 7.89 -10.93
C PRO A 80 -13.50 9.01 -10.47
N LYS A 81 -13.73 9.08 -9.15
CA LYS A 81 -14.44 10.17 -8.48
C LYS A 81 -13.54 11.39 -8.33
N GLU A 82 -12.29 11.15 -7.97
CA GLU A 82 -11.32 12.19 -7.64
C GLU A 82 -9.90 11.68 -7.88
N THR A 83 -8.99 12.60 -8.14
CA THR A 83 -7.54 12.37 -8.16
C THR A 83 -6.87 13.26 -7.13
N GLN A 84 -6.18 12.66 -6.17
CA GLN A 84 -5.49 13.37 -5.09
C GLN A 84 -3.99 13.26 -5.26
N ARG A 85 -3.31 14.40 -5.36
CA ARG A 85 -1.86 14.47 -5.47
C ARG A 85 -1.23 14.72 -4.11
N SER A 86 -0.12 14.06 -3.83
CA SER A 86 0.73 14.34 -2.67
C SER A 86 2.20 14.14 -3.00
N ASP A 87 3.04 15.08 -2.61
CA ASP A 87 4.48 15.01 -2.88
C ASP A 87 5.24 15.01 -1.56
N ARG A 88 6.32 14.23 -1.51
CA ARG A 88 7.23 14.15 -0.37
C ARG A 88 8.68 14.03 -0.84
N GLU A 89 9.60 14.60 -0.08
CA GLU A 89 11.01 14.26 -0.19
C GLU A 89 11.34 13.10 0.75
N ASP A 90 12.09 12.13 0.27
CA ASP A 90 12.49 10.96 1.05
C ASP A 90 13.80 10.38 0.51
N ALA A 91 14.76 10.14 1.41
CA ALA A 91 16.04 9.48 1.12
C ALA A 91 16.80 9.98 -0.14
N GLY A 92 16.78 11.30 -0.42
CA GLY A 92 17.42 11.89 -1.60
C GLY A 92 16.60 11.82 -2.89
N PHE A 93 15.29 11.55 -2.78
CA PHE A 93 14.34 11.54 -3.87
C PHE A 93 13.17 12.48 -3.61
N ILE A 94 12.49 12.87 -4.67
CA ILE A 94 11.11 13.35 -4.62
C ILE A 94 10.21 12.18 -5.02
N VAL A 95 9.26 11.83 -4.15
CA VAL A 95 8.22 10.85 -4.42
C VAL A 95 6.90 11.59 -4.57
N THR A 96 6.38 11.57 -5.80
CA THR A 96 5.11 12.18 -6.16
C THR A 96 4.06 11.10 -6.33
N GLN A 97 3.03 11.14 -5.51
CA GLN A 97 1.93 10.20 -5.55
C GLN A 97 0.70 10.85 -6.20
N CYS A 98 0.04 10.09 -7.07
CA CYS A 98 -1.36 10.31 -7.40
C CYS A 98 -2.21 9.13 -6.93
N TYR A 99 -3.20 9.44 -6.08
CA TYR A 99 -4.24 8.53 -5.66
C TYR A 99 -5.49 8.75 -6.52
N TYR A 100 -5.88 7.73 -7.27
CA TYR A 100 -7.09 7.74 -8.11
C TYR A 100 -8.20 7.04 -7.32
N SER A 101 -9.07 7.85 -6.71
CA SER A 101 -10.20 7.38 -5.90
C SER A 101 -11.30 6.86 -6.80
N LEU A 102 -11.62 5.56 -6.68
CA LEU A 102 -12.73 4.94 -7.42
C LEU A 102 -14.01 4.86 -6.57
N PRO A 103 -15.19 4.71 -7.19
CA PRO A 103 -16.45 4.48 -6.50
C PRO A 103 -16.39 3.42 -5.41
N THR A 104 -15.77 2.28 -5.69
CA THR A 104 -15.38 1.29 -4.70
C THR A 104 -13.99 1.63 -4.17
N SER A 105 -13.92 2.09 -2.92
CA SER A 105 -12.65 2.53 -2.29
C SER A 105 -11.55 1.46 -2.32
N SER A 106 -11.92 0.18 -2.11
CA SER A 106 -10.96 -0.92 -2.18
C SER A 106 -10.39 -1.15 -3.58
N SER A 107 -11.06 -0.66 -4.64
CA SER A 107 -10.63 -0.70 -6.05
C SER A 107 -9.74 0.46 -6.46
N SER A 108 -9.40 1.40 -5.58
CA SER A 108 -8.59 2.56 -5.97
C SER A 108 -7.19 2.20 -6.48
N VAL A 109 -6.60 3.12 -7.25
CA VAL A 109 -5.26 2.95 -7.84
C VAL A 109 -4.31 3.98 -7.23
N VAL A 110 -3.10 3.54 -6.91
CA VAL A 110 -2.03 4.41 -6.42
C VAL A 110 -0.87 4.37 -7.41
N LEU A 111 -0.47 5.53 -7.92
CA LEU A 111 0.73 5.70 -8.73
C LEU A 111 1.72 6.58 -7.98
N ASN A 112 2.92 6.07 -7.71
CA ASN A 112 4.04 6.85 -7.20
C ASN A 112 5.09 6.98 -8.30
N VAL A 113 5.57 8.19 -8.55
CA VAL A 113 6.74 8.46 -9.40
C VAL A 113 7.85 8.96 -8.50
N THR A 114 9.02 8.36 -8.64
CA THR A 114 10.22 8.71 -7.89
C THR A 114 11.25 9.32 -8.84
N THR A 115 11.65 10.55 -8.56
CA THR A 115 12.72 11.28 -9.25
C THR A 115 13.82 11.65 -8.26
N ALA A 116 15.00 12.03 -8.76
CA ALA A 116 16.02 12.64 -7.90
C ALA A 116 15.45 13.88 -7.19
N SER A 117 15.88 14.14 -5.95
CA SER A 117 15.65 15.43 -5.32
C SER A 117 16.55 16.51 -5.93
N GLU A 118 16.21 17.78 -5.69
CA GLU A 118 17.04 18.93 -6.08
C GLU A 118 18.01 19.34 -4.94
N SER A 119 18.09 18.54 -3.88
CA SER A 119 18.90 18.82 -2.69
C SER A 119 20.32 18.23 -2.81
N ALA A 120 21.26 18.71 -1.99
CA ALA A 120 22.66 18.25 -2.02
C ALA A 120 22.84 16.73 -1.75
N GLY A 121 21.82 16.07 -1.19
CA GLY A 121 21.77 14.62 -0.97
C GLY A 121 21.03 13.84 -2.05
N ALA A 122 20.82 14.42 -3.23
CA ALA A 122 20.10 13.78 -4.33
C ALA A 122 20.71 12.42 -4.69
N ARG A 123 19.86 11.42 -4.88
CA ARG A 123 20.24 10.08 -5.32
C ARG A 123 19.78 9.86 -6.75
N ASP A 124 20.55 9.09 -7.52
CA ASP A 124 20.18 8.69 -8.86
C ASP A 124 19.15 7.54 -8.83
N PRO A 125 17.96 7.70 -9.43
CA PRO A 125 16.93 6.66 -9.42
C PRO A 125 17.36 5.35 -10.10
N ARG A 126 18.25 5.39 -11.10
CA ARG A 126 18.75 4.20 -11.80
C ARG A 126 19.80 3.46 -10.96
N GLU A 127 20.63 4.16 -10.21
CA GLU A 127 21.56 3.55 -9.26
C GLU A 127 20.80 2.82 -8.16
N PHE A 128 19.82 3.49 -7.53
CA PHE A 128 18.94 2.86 -6.55
C PHE A 128 18.19 1.66 -7.12
N TRP A 129 17.74 1.74 -8.38
CA TRP A 129 17.11 0.62 -9.06
C TRP A 129 18.03 -0.61 -9.16
N LYS A 130 19.29 -0.41 -9.57
CA LYS A 130 20.29 -1.49 -9.68
C LYS A 130 20.55 -2.15 -8.33
N GLU A 131 20.70 -1.33 -7.28
CA GLU A 131 20.88 -1.82 -5.89
C GLU A 131 19.70 -2.66 -5.42
N THR A 132 18.49 -2.22 -5.76
CA THR A 132 17.23 -2.82 -5.28
C THR A 132 16.89 -4.11 -6.02
N PHE A 133 17.00 -4.09 -7.36
CA PHE A 133 16.45 -5.14 -8.23
C PHE A 133 17.51 -5.93 -9.02
N ALA A 134 18.51 -5.27 -9.60
CA ALA A 134 19.48 -5.96 -10.47
C ALA A 134 20.33 -6.97 -9.69
N ARG A 135 20.88 -6.56 -8.54
CA ARG A 135 21.71 -7.46 -7.69
C ARG A 135 20.93 -8.62 -7.06
N LYS A 136 19.61 -8.53 -6.97
CA LYS A 136 18.73 -9.59 -6.44
C LYS A 136 18.28 -10.58 -7.53
N ALA A 137 18.24 -10.15 -8.78
CA ALA A 137 17.87 -11.00 -9.92
C ALA A 137 19.00 -11.97 -10.32
N GLU A 138 20.26 -11.55 -10.19
CA GLU A 138 21.45 -12.37 -10.50
C GLU A 138 21.65 -13.54 -9.52
N LYS A 139 21.02 -13.52 -8.35
CA LYS A 139 21.14 -14.57 -7.32
C LYS A 139 20.08 -15.68 -7.44
N LYS A 140 19.38 -15.78 -8.58
CA LYS A 140 18.34 -16.78 -8.84
C LYS A 140 18.78 -17.90 -9.81
N GLU A 141 20.03 -18.36 -9.71
CA GLU A 141 20.30 -19.76 -10.06
C GLU A 141 19.81 -20.66 -8.92
N PRO A 142 19.25 -21.85 -9.19
CA PRO A 142 18.58 -22.66 -8.19
C PRO A 142 19.59 -23.35 -7.28
N ASP A 143 20.00 -22.68 -6.20
CA ASP A 143 20.69 -23.31 -5.08
C ASP A 143 19.61 -23.95 -4.18
N GLU A 144 19.25 -25.20 -4.51
CA GLU A 144 18.67 -26.09 -3.53
C GLU A 144 19.63 -26.14 -2.32
N LYS A 145 19.11 -25.74 -1.15
CA LYS A 145 19.76 -25.69 0.18
C LYS A 145 20.34 -24.33 0.55
N ARG A 146 19.50 -23.50 1.19
CA ARG A 146 19.94 -22.69 2.33
C ARG A 146 18.77 -22.42 3.27
N GLU A 147 18.52 -23.42 4.10
CA GLU A 147 18.00 -23.19 5.44
C GLU A 147 18.95 -22.24 6.19
N GLY A 148 18.37 -21.31 6.97
CA GLY A 148 19.11 -20.60 8.01
C GLY A 148 19.71 -19.24 7.63
N ARG A 149 18.87 -18.19 7.59
CA ARG A 149 19.21 -16.93 8.28
C ARG A 149 17.98 -16.10 8.60
N THR A 150 17.47 -16.29 9.81
CA THR A 150 16.71 -15.30 10.56
C THR A 150 17.57 -14.07 10.79
N LYS A 151 17.11 -12.92 10.32
CA LYS A 151 17.29 -11.65 11.03
C LYS A 151 15.97 -10.92 11.02
N GLU A 152 15.48 -10.72 12.24
CA GLU A 152 14.29 -10.00 12.62
C GLU A 152 14.47 -8.51 12.36
N GLY A 153 13.41 -7.92 11.82
CA GLY A 153 13.14 -6.50 11.73
C GLY A 153 11.62 -6.43 11.63
N GLU A 154 10.99 -6.14 12.76
CA GLU A 154 9.54 -6.20 12.96
C GLU A 154 8.82 -5.16 12.09
N GLY A 155 7.77 -5.58 11.38
CA GLY A 155 6.76 -4.68 10.80
C GLY A 155 6.50 -4.78 9.29
N GLU A 156 7.42 -5.32 8.49
CA GLU A 156 7.17 -5.55 7.06
C GLU A 156 7.11 -7.05 6.77
N GLU A 157 5.90 -7.53 6.48
CA GLU A 157 5.62 -8.82 5.85
C GLU A 157 6.70 -9.09 4.78
N ARG A 158 7.48 -10.18 4.91
CA ARG A 158 8.58 -10.48 3.97
C ARG A 158 8.03 -10.49 2.55
N ALA A 159 8.25 -9.40 1.82
CA ALA A 159 7.74 -9.22 0.47
C ALA A 159 8.29 -10.34 -0.41
N ALA A 160 7.44 -10.91 -1.27
CA ALA A 160 7.86 -11.98 -2.17
C ALA A 160 9.06 -11.50 -3.02
N PRO A 161 10.01 -12.39 -3.38
CA PRO A 161 11.12 -12.00 -4.21
C PRO A 161 10.64 -11.32 -5.51
N PRO A 162 11.24 -10.20 -5.93
CA PRO A 162 10.82 -9.49 -7.13
C PRO A 162 10.79 -10.42 -8.36
N GLN A 163 9.69 -10.39 -9.10
CA GLN A 163 9.51 -11.09 -10.38
C GLN A 163 9.80 -10.13 -11.52
N LYS A 164 10.78 -10.45 -12.38
CA LYS A 164 11.09 -9.63 -13.55
C LYS A 164 9.95 -9.63 -14.56
N ILE A 165 9.62 -8.46 -15.10
CA ILE A 165 8.56 -8.26 -16.08
C ILE A 165 9.17 -7.71 -17.37
N ALA A 166 9.12 -8.50 -18.44
CA ALA A 166 9.60 -8.07 -19.75
C ALA A 166 8.64 -7.09 -20.44
N GLY A 167 9.18 -6.24 -21.32
CA GLY A 167 8.39 -5.40 -22.24
C GLY A 167 7.74 -4.16 -21.63
N LEU A 168 8.15 -3.73 -20.42
CA LEU A 168 7.69 -2.49 -19.79
C LEU A 168 8.88 -1.64 -19.39
N GLY A 169 8.87 -0.38 -19.81
CA GLY A 169 9.96 0.55 -19.54
C GLY A 169 11.31 0.04 -20.06
N GLU A 170 12.37 0.42 -19.38
CA GLU A 170 13.72 -0.13 -19.59
C GLU A 170 13.96 -1.39 -18.74
N ASP A 171 13.35 -1.44 -17.56
CA ASP A 171 13.34 -2.60 -16.67
C ASP A 171 12.08 -2.54 -15.79
N ALA A 172 11.57 -3.69 -15.36
CA ALA A 172 10.37 -3.73 -14.52
C ALA A 172 10.32 -4.98 -13.63
N TYR A 173 9.78 -4.80 -12.42
CA TYR A 173 9.60 -5.88 -11.46
C TYR A 173 8.26 -5.81 -10.76
N TRP A 174 7.67 -6.98 -10.54
CA TRP A 174 6.51 -7.17 -9.70
C TRP A 174 6.94 -7.66 -8.31
N ILE A 175 6.45 -7.01 -7.27
CA ILE A 175 6.58 -7.47 -5.89
C ILE A 175 5.19 -7.87 -5.41
N ALA A 176 4.94 -9.18 -5.28
CA ALA A 176 3.67 -9.68 -4.77
C ALA A 176 3.54 -9.46 -3.26
N SER A 177 2.31 -9.21 -2.81
CA SER A 177 1.93 -9.22 -1.40
C SER A 177 0.66 -10.06 -1.21
N ARG A 178 0.27 -10.36 0.04
CA ARG A 178 -0.95 -11.15 0.33
C ARG A 178 -2.21 -10.58 -0.34
N VAL A 179 -2.28 -9.27 -0.46
CA VAL A 179 -3.46 -8.54 -0.98
C VAL A 179 -3.32 -8.08 -2.43
N GLY A 180 -2.19 -8.32 -3.10
CA GLY A 180 -2.03 -7.96 -4.50
C GLY A 180 -0.61 -7.69 -4.91
N GLY A 181 0.07 -6.73 -4.29
CA GLY A 181 1.43 -6.34 -4.64
C GLY A 181 1.52 -5.02 -5.42
N ALA A 182 2.69 -4.75 -5.99
CA ALA A 182 2.96 -3.53 -6.77
C ALA A 182 3.94 -3.78 -7.92
N LEU A 183 3.71 -3.08 -9.03
CA LEU A 183 4.56 -3.11 -10.21
C LEU A 183 5.45 -1.88 -10.22
N TYR A 184 6.76 -2.11 -10.29
CA TYR A 184 7.79 -1.10 -10.39
C TYR A 184 8.31 -1.09 -11.83
N VAL A 185 8.49 0.09 -12.41
CA VAL A 185 8.95 0.27 -13.79
C VAL A 185 9.98 1.39 -13.84
N LEU A 186 11.15 1.11 -14.39
CA LEU A 186 12.21 2.06 -14.66
C LEU A 186 12.04 2.68 -16.06
N LYS A 187 12.21 3.99 -16.17
CA LYS A 187 12.19 4.71 -17.44
C LYS A 187 13.05 5.97 -17.34
N LYS A 188 14.07 6.10 -18.20
CA LYS A 188 15.01 7.25 -18.20
C LYS A 188 15.62 7.44 -16.81
N ASP A 189 15.46 8.63 -16.24
CA ASP A 189 15.96 9.13 -14.95
C ASP A 189 14.94 9.03 -13.82
N LEU A 190 13.85 8.27 -14.02
CA LEU A 190 12.83 8.04 -13.00
C LEU A 190 12.41 6.57 -12.94
N PHE A 191 11.76 6.20 -11.85
CA PHE A 191 10.96 4.97 -11.82
C PHE A 191 9.60 5.26 -11.21
N PHE A 192 8.62 4.43 -11.52
CA PHE A 192 7.31 4.52 -10.93
C PHE A 192 6.83 3.19 -10.38
N ARG A 193 5.99 3.27 -9.34
CA ARG A 193 5.34 2.16 -8.67
C ARG A 193 3.83 2.31 -8.82
N ILE A 194 3.17 1.29 -9.35
CA ILE A 194 1.72 1.24 -9.47
C ILE A 194 1.13 0.07 -8.66
N SER A 195 0.13 0.38 -7.85
CA SER A 195 -0.67 -0.58 -7.08
C SER A 195 -2.13 -0.47 -7.45
N VAL A 196 -2.77 -1.62 -7.62
CA VAL A 196 -4.17 -1.73 -8.01
C VAL A 196 -4.96 -2.44 -6.91
N GLY A 197 -5.97 -1.74 -6.41
CA GLY A 197 -6.96 -2.29 -5.50
C GLY A 197 -8.00 -3.18 -6.18
N GLY A 198 -8.89 -3.72 -5.37
CA GLY A 198 -10.12 -4.38 -5.80
C GLY A 198 -10.04 -5.90 -5.65
N PRO A 199 -11.09 -6.61 -6.08
CA PRO A 199 -11.12 -8.06 -6.09
C PRO A 199 -10.12 -8.64 -7.10
N GLY A 200 -9.82 -9.93 -6.93
CA GLY A 200 -8.92 -10.69 -7.80
C GLY A 200 -7.62 -11.08 -7.10
N ASP A 201 -6.99 -12.11 -7.64
CA ASP A 201 -5.70 -12.62 -7.17
C ASP A 201 -4.52 -11.74 -7.62
N ALA A 202 -3.31 -12.11 -7.18
CA ALA A 202 -2.09 -11.40 -7.52
C ALA A 202 -1.83 -11.33 -9.04
N ASN A 203 -2.22 -12.35 -9.81
CA ASN A 203 -2.02 -12.38 -11.26
C ASN A 203 -2.98 -11.43 -11.98
N ALA A 204 -4.24 -11.40 -11.58
CA ALA A 204 -5.23 -10.47 -12.08
C ALA A 204 -4.82 -9.01 -11.80
N LYS A 205 -4.35 -8.74 -10.58
CA LYS A 205 -3.83 -7.41 -10.19
C LYS A 205 -2.57 -7.05 -10.96
N LEU A 206 -1.63 -7.97 -11.15
CA LEU A 206 -0.46 -7.75 -12.00
C LEU A 206 -0.89 -7.40 -13.44
N LYS A 207 -1.83 -8.13 -14.04
CA LYS A 207 -2.31 -7.85 -15.39
C LYS A 207 -2.88 -6.43 -15.53
N LYS A 208 -3.69 -6.00 -14.56
CA LYS A 208 -4.24 -4.64 -14.51
C LYS A 208 -3.13 -3.59 -14.33
N SER A 209 -2.19 -3.83 -13.42
CA SER A 209 -1.03 -2.97 -13.20
C SER A 209 -0.17 -2.82 -14.45
N LYS A 210 0.07 -3.91 -15.21
CA LYS A 210 0.80 -3.85 -16.49
C LYS A 210 0.05 -2.99 -17.51
N ALA A 211 -1.26 -3.17 -17.64
CA ALA A 211 -2.07 -2.39 -18.58
C ALA A 211 -2.03 -0.89 -18.25
N LEU A 212 -2.17 -0.53 -16.97
CA LEU A 212 -2.06 0.87 -16.54
C LEU A 212 -0.64 1.41 -16.71
N ALA A 213 0.39 0.63 -16.41
CA ALA A 213 1.78 1.03 -16.63
C ALA A 213 2.06 1.33 -18.12
N GLN A 214 1.50 0.56 -19.06
CA GLN A 214 1.59 0.86 -20.48
C GLN A 214 0.93 2.18 -20.86
N ARG A 215 -0.16 2.56 -20.18
CA ARG A 215 -0.81 3.87 -20.38
C ARG A 215 0.06 5.00 -19.85
N ALA A 216 0.59 4.86 -18.63
CA ALA A 216 1.51 5.83 -18.05
C ALA A 216 2.77 6.04 -18.91
N LEU A 217 3.38 4.95 -19.39
CA LEU A 217 4.60 5.01 -20.22
C LEU A 217 4.43 5.75 -21.55
N LYS A 218 3.21 5.90 -22.08
CA LYS A 218 2.96 6.69 -23.29
C LYS A 218 3.05 8.20 -23.03
N ARG A 219 3.03 8.61 -21.76
CA ARG A 219 3.01 10.00 -21.30
C ARG A 219 4.30 10.39 -20.54
N ILE A 220 5.35 9.55 -20.62
CA ILE A 220 6.68 9.72 -19.98
C ILE A 220 7.80 9.71 -21.04
#